data_AF-A0A563DUD7-F1
#
_entry.id   AF-A0A563DUD7-F1
#
_cell.length_a   1.000
_cell.length_b   1.000
_cell.length_c   1.000
_cell.angle_alpha   90.00
_cell.angle_beta   90.00
_cell.angle_gamma   90.00
#
_symmetry.space_group_name_H-M   'P 1'
#
loop_
_entity.id
_entity.type
_entity.pdbx_description
1 polymer ?
#
loop_
_entity_poly.entity_id
_entity_poly.type
_entity_poly.pdbx_seq_one_letter_code
_entity_poly.pdbx_strand_id
1 'polypeptide(L)' 'MTRENRTVGPILDDVSKSIIGLLQRDGRAAYSTIAREVGLSEAAVRQRVQRLLDC' A
#
# COMPACT_ATOMS: atom_id res chain seq x y z
N MET A 1 -14.38 26.85 0.60
CA MET A 1 -13.04 26.25 0.84
C MET A 1 -13.07 24.81 0.36
N THR A 2 -13.02 24.63 -0.95
CA THR A 2 -13.12 23.34 -1.65
C THR A 2 -11.80 22.59 -1.53
N ARG A 3 -11.79 21.45 -0.84
CA ARG A 3 -10.67 20.50 -0.88
C ARG A 3 -10.87 19.62 -2.11
N GLU A 4 -10.44 20.12 -3.26
CA GLU A 4 -10.46 19.38 -4.51
C GLU A 4 -9.45 18.21 -4.47
N ASN A 5 -10.01 17.01 -4.60
CA ASN A 5 -9.48 15.89 -5.37
C ASN A 5 -8.01 15.50 -5.12
N ARG A 6 -7.79 14.63 -4.12
CA ARG A 6 -6.55 13.86 -4.03
C ARG A 6 -6.63 12.72 -5.05
N THR A 7 -6.45 13.03 -6.33
CA THR A 7 -6.15 12.05 -7.38
C THR A 7 -4.76 11.51 -7.11
N VAL A 8 -4.65 10.68 -6.08
CA VAL A 8 -3.44 9.93 -5.88
C VAL A 8 -3.46 8.85 -6.97
N GLY A 9 -2.52 8.92 -7.91
CA GLY A 9 -2.50 8.05 -9.09
C GLY A 9 -2.62 6.57 -8.73
N PRO A 10 -2.93 5.67 -9.69
CA PRO A 10 -3.26 4.26 -9.45
C PRO A 10 -2.20 3.48 -8.65
N ILE A 11 -0.98 4.00 -8.54
CA ILE A 11 0.13 3.45 -7.78
C ILE A 11 0.01 3.74 -6.27
N LEU A 12 -0.48 4.92 -5.88
CA LEU A 12 -0.51 5.39 -4.50
C LEU A 12 -1.96 5.52 -3.99
N ASP A 13 -2.81 4.57 -4.37
CA ASP A 13 -4.18 4.42 -3.84
C ASP A 13 -4.20 4.23 -2.31
N ASP A 14 -5.39 4.29 -1.70
CA ASP A 14 -5.51 4.22 -0.23
C ASP A 14 -5.02 2.89 0.35
N VAL A 15 -5.06 1.82 -0.45
CA VAL A 15 -4.48 0.52 -0.12
C VAL A 15 -2.96 0.60 -0.10
N SER A 16 -2.33 1.15 -1.13
CA SER A 16 -0.88 1.37 -1.17
C SER A 16 -0.42 2.24 0.00
N LYS A 17 -1.16 3.30 0.35
CA LYS A 17 -0.85 4.12 1.54
C LYS A 17 -0.91 3.30 2.83
N SER A 18 -1.88 2.41 2.96
CA SER A 18 -2.01 1.54 4.13
C SER A 18 -0.86 0.55 4.22
N ILE A 19 -0.46 -0.07 3.10
CA ILE A 19 0.71 -0.96 3.01
C ILE A 19 1.98 -0.20 3.42
N ILE A 20 2.20 1.00 2.87
CA ILE A 20 3.35 1.85 3.23
C ILE A 20 3.32 2.18 4.73
N GLY A 21 2.17 2.54 5.28
CA GLY A 21 2.04 2.84 6.71
C GLY A 21 2.38 1.66 7.62
N LEU A 22 2.01 0.43 7.22
CA LEU A 22 2.38 -0.79 7.92
C LEU A 22 3.89 -1.06 7.84
N LEU A 23 4.49 -0.93 6.64
CA LEU A 23 5.93 -1.10 6.44
C LEU A 23 6.77 0.00 7.11
N GLN A 24 6.24 1.21 7.24
CA GLN A 24 6.88 2.29 7.98
C GLN A 24 6.90 2.02 9.49
N ARG A 25 5.87 1.35 10.02
CA ARG A 25 5.82 0.92 11.43
C ARG A 25 6.72 -0.28 11.68
N ASP A 26 6.69 -1.26 10.79
CA ASP A 26 7.52 -2.45 10.81
C ASP A 26 7.98 -2.83 9.40
N GLY A 27 9.19 -2.42 9.05
CA GLY A 27 9.79 -2.70 7.74
C GLY A 27 10.14 -4.17 7.50
N ARG A 28 10.06 -5.02 8.54
CA ARG A 28 10.26 -6.47 8.45
C ARG A 28 8.95 -7.25 8.49
N ALA A 29 7.81 -6.56 8.53
CA ALA A 29 6.50 -7.20 8.51
C ALA A 29 6.38 -8.12 7.30
N ALA A 30 5.97 -9.37 7.54
CA ALA A 30 5.73 -10.31 6.46
C ALA A 30 4.55 -9.83 5.59
N TYR A 31 4.66 -10.04 4.27
CA TYR A 31 3.58 -9.66 3.36
C TYR A 31 2.27 -10.39 3.64
N SER A 32 2.33 -11.60 4.19
CA SER A 32 1.16 -12.35 4.67
C SER A 32 0.44 -11.64 5.83
N THR A 33 1.18 -11.03 6.75
CA THR A 33 0.62 -10.21 7.85
C THR A 33 -0.04 -8.95 7.28
N ILE A 34 0.66 -8.23 6.42
CA ILE A 34 0.13 -7.02 5.76
C ILE A 34 -1.13 -7.34 4.97
N ALA A 35 -1.11 -8.43 4.20
CA ALA A 35 -2.24 -8.91 3.41
C ALA A 35 -3.49 -9.16 4.27
N ARG A 36 -3.32 -9.76 5.45
CA ARG A 36 -4.42 -9.96 6.40
C ARG A 36 -4.97 -8.64 6.94
N GLU A 37 -4.10 -7.68 7.27
CA GLU A 37 -4.50 -6.36 7.79
C GLU A 37 -5.24 -5.51 6.74
N VAL A 38 -4.83 -5.60 5.47
CA VAL A 38 -5.44 -4.81 4.38
C VAL A 38 -6.53 -5.55 3.59
N GLY A 39 -6.85 -6.79 3.96
CA GLY A 39 -7.89 -7.59 3.31
C GLY A 39 -7.55 -8.05 1.88
N LEU A 40 -6.29 -8.32 1.60
CA LEU A 40 -5.80 -8.74 0.29
C LEU A 40 -5.10 -10.09 0.34
N SER A 41 -4.76 -10.63 -0.85
CA SER A 41 -3.79 -11.72 -0.97
C SER A 41 -2.36 -11.19 -0.86
N GLU A 42 -1.46 -12.04 -0.38
CA GLU A 42 -0.02 -11.72 -0.31
C GLU A 42 0.55 -11.33 -1.69
N ALA A 43 0.14 -12.04 -2.74
CA ALA A 43 0.55 -11.74 -4.11
C ALA A 43 0.12 -10.32 -4.53
N ALA A 44 -1.08 -9.88 -4.17
CA ALA A 44 -1.58 -8.54 -4.47
C ALA A 44 -0.81 -7.45 -3.70
N VAL A 45 -0.40 -7.72 -2.45
CA VAL A 45 0.47 -6.82 -1.68
C VAL A 45 1.85 -6.73 -2.34
N ARG A 46 2.48 -7.86 -2.67
CA ARG A 46 3.79 -7.89 -3.34
C ARG A 46 3.79 -7.11 -4.65
N GLN A 47 2.75 -7.27 -5.48
CA GLN A 47 2.64 -6.56 -6.76
C GLN A 47 2.48 -5.04 -6.56
N ARG A 48 1.77 -4.61 -5.52
CA ARG A 48 1.67 -3.18 -5.17
C ARG A 48 2.99 -2.61 -4.68
N VAL A 49 3.68 -3.31 -3.77
CA VAL A 49 5.01 -2.90 -3.28
C VAL A 49 6.02 -2.83 -4.43
N GLN A 50 6.02 -3.80 -5.34
CA GLN A 50 6.90 -3.79 -6.51
C GLN A 50 6.63 -2.56 -7.39
N ARG A 51 5.36 -2.23 -7.65
CA ARG A 51 5.00 -1.03 -8.42
C ARG A 51 5.43 0.27 -7.75
N LEU A 52 5.46 0.32 -6.41
CA LEU A 52 5.94 1.47 -5.65
C LEU A 52 7.46 1.65 -5.74
N LEU A 53 8.22 0.56 -5.90
CA LEU A 53 9.69 0.57 -6.00
C LEU A 53 10.22 0.81 -7.43
N ASP A 54 9.41 0.51 -8.45
CA ASP A 54 9.77 0.61 -9.87
C ASP A 54 9.54 2.02 -10.46
N CYS A 55 9.06 2.98 -9.64
CA CYS A 55 8.83 4.38 -10.01
C CYS A 55 10.03 5.26 -9.66
#